data_AF-A0A4R5W489-F1
#
_entry.id   AF-A0A4R5W489-F1
#
_cell.length_a   1.000
_cell.length_b   1.000
_cell.length_c   1.000
_cell.angle_alpha   90.00
_cell.angle_beta   90.00
_cell.angle_gamma   90.00
#
_symmetry.space_group_name_H-M   'P 1'
#
loop_
_entity.id
_entity.type
_entity.pdbx_description
1 polymer ?
#
loop_
_entity_poly.entity_id
_entity_poly.type
_entity_poly.pdbx_seq_one_letter_code
_entity_poly.pdbx_strand_id
1 'polypeptide(L)'
;MPSFDTVSEANMVEVKNAIDQANKDISNRFDFKGSDARIEQKDRELTAFADAEFQLEQLREVMLTKLSKRGVDVRFLDNGKIEKIGGDKIKQVIKIKNGIETEDAKKIVRVIKDSKLKVQASIQGDAVRVTGAKRDDLQAAMAMLKKDIKDLPLEFNNFRD
;
A
#
# COMPACT_ATOMS: atom_id res chain seq x y z
N MET A 1 18.40 9.78 -22.16
CA MET A 1 17.01 10.12 -22.52
C MET A 1 16.27 9.97 -21.21
N PRO A 2 15.71 11.06 -20.66
CA PRO A 2 15.27 11.05 -19.29
C PRO A 2 14.15 10.03 -19.07
N SER A 3 14.13 9.42 -17.89
CA SER A 3 13.14 8.41 -17.52
C SER A 3 12.81 8.44 -16.04
N PHE A 4 11.71 7.81 -15.68
CA PHE A 4 11.36 7.47 -14.29
C PHE A 4 10.69 6.09 -14.25
N ASP A 5 10.65 5.48 -13.07
CA ASP A 5 9.92 4.25 -12.84
C ASP A 5 8.62 4.57 -12.10
N THR A 6 7.50 4.06 -12.62
CA THR A 6 6.21 4.00 -11.93
C THR A 6 6.18 2.73 -11.12
N VAL A 7 5.98 2.86 -9.81
CA VAL A 7 5.97 1.75 -8.85
C VAL A 7 4.73 1.81 -7.98
N SER A 8 4.42 0.72 -7.28
CA SER A 8 3.39 0.68 -6.25
C SER A 8 3.94 -0.09 -5.06
N GLU A 9 4.64 0.60 -4.16
CA GLU A 9 5.31 -0.02 -3.02
C GLU A 9 5.02 0.78 -1.75
N ALA A 10 4.63 0.09 -0.69
CA ALA A 10 4.46 0.73 0.61
C ALA A 10 5.82 1.02 1.24
N ASN A 11 5.98 2.20 1.86
CA ASN A 11 7.13 2.48 2.69
C ASN A 11 7.10 1.61 3.96
N MET A 12 7.87 0.52 3.95
CA MET A 12 7.89 -0.47 5.02
C MET A 12 8.42 0.06 6.37
N VAL A 13 9.24 1.11 6.35
CA VAL A 13 9.68 1.79 7.58
C VAL A 13 8.50 2.51 8.22
N GLU A 14 7.72 3.22 7.41
CA GLU A 14 6.53 3.92 7.88
C GLU A 14 5.39 2.98 8.27
N VAL A 15 5.26 1.83 7.59
CA VAL A 15 4.38 0.74 8.03
C VAL A 15 4.77 0.32 9.45
N LYS A 16 6.02 -0.06 9.68
CA LYS A 16 6.49 -0.50 11.00
C LYS A 16 6.23 0.54 12.07
N ASN A 17 6.60 1.79 11.79
CA ASN A 17 6.36 2.89 12.72
C ASN A 17 4.86 3.16 12.98
N ALA A 18 3.98 2.87 12.01
CA ALA A 18 2.53 2.95 12.18
C ALA A 18 2.02 1.85 13.11
N ILE A 19 2.50 0.61 12.91
CA ILE A 19 2.09 -0.57 13.70
C ILE A 19 2.57 -0.43 15.15
N ASP A 20 3.80 0.00 15.37
CA ASP A 20 4.34 0.24 16.73
C ASP A 20 3.49 1.27 17.48
N GLN A 21 3.10 2.36 16.81
CA GLN A 21 2.23 3.37 17.39
C GLN A 21 0.79 2.88 17.58
N ALA A 22 0.27 2.06 16.67
CA ALA A 22 -1.06 1.47 16.81
C ALA A 22 -1.12 0.56 18.04
N ASN A 23 -0.13 -0.31 18.23
CA ASN A 23 -0.03 -1.18 19.40
C ASN A 23 0.07 -0.39 20.71
N LYS A 24 0.83 0.71 20.73
CA LYS A 24 0.90 1.61 21.90
C LYS A 24 -0.45 2.27 22.21
N ASP A 25 -1.21 2.66 21.20
CA ASP A 25 -2.55 3.22 21.40
C ASP A 25 -3.53 2.15 21.91
N ILE A 26 -3.49 0.95 21.33
CA ILE A 26 -4.32 -0.20 21.72
C ILE A 26 -4.05 -0.58 23.18
N SER A 27 -2.77 -0.68 23.60
CA SER A 27 -2.42 -1.05 24.97
C SER A 27 -2.89 -0.05 26.03
N ASN A 28 -3.10 1.22 25.65
CA ASN A 28 -3.55 2.28 26.55
C ASN A 28 -5.08 2.47 26.55
N ARG A 29 -5.81 1.81 25.64
CA ARG A 29 -7.25 1.91 25.51
C ARG A 29 -7.95 1.00 26.51
N PHE A 30 -8.90 1.54 27.26
CA PHE A 30 -9.63 0.81 28.32
C PHE A 30 -10.45 -0.37 27.77
N ASP A 31 -11.02 -0.22 26.58
CA ASP A 31 -11.82 -1.23 25.88
C ASP A 31 -11.02 -2.44 25.37
N PHE A 32 -9.68 -2.35 25.35
CA PHE A 32 -8.78 -3.47 25.10
C PHE A 32 -8.11 -4.01 26.37
N LYS A 33 -8.48 -3.50 27.55
CA LYS A 33 -7.85 -3.92 28.80
C LYS A 33 -8.15 -5.39 29.10
N GLY A 34 -7.09 -6.19 29.21
CA GLY A 34 -7.18 -7.63 29.48
C GLY A 34 -7.47 -8.49 28.25
N SER A 35 -7.56 -7.89 27.05
CA SER A 35 -7.66 -8.65 25.81
C SER A 35 -6.30 -8.96 25.20
N ASP A 36 -6.27 -9.92 24.28
CA ASP A 36 -5.07 -10.30 23.51
C ASP A 36 -4.90 -9.45 22.22
N ALA A 37 -5.51 -8.27 22.17
CA ALA A 37 -5.59 -7.45 20.98
C ALA A 37 -4.23 -6.81 20.63
N ARG A 38 -3.71 -7.13 19.44
CA ARG A 38 -2.41 -6.61 18.95
C ARG A 38 -2.28 -6.79 17.44
N ILE A 39 -1.33 -6.07 16.84
CA ILE A 39 -0.92 -6.25 15.45
C ILE A 39 0.55 -6.65 15.43
N GLU A 40 0.84 -7.81 14.87
CA GLU A 40 2.21 -8.26 14.62
C GLU A 40 2.57 -8.00 13.17
N GLN A 41 3.79 -7.53 12.90
CA GLN A 41 4.32 -7.41 11.55
C GLN A 41 5.42 -8.45 11.33
N LYS A 42 5.34 -9.17 10.21
CA LYS A 42 6.40 -10.02 9.69
C LYS A 42 6.57 -9.74 8.21
N ASP A 43 7.71 -9.17 7.83
CA ASP A 43 7.98 -8.74 6.44
C ASP A 43 6.85 -7.86 5.89
N ARG A 44 6.15 -8.35 4.85
CA ARG A 44 5.01 -7.70 4.18
C ARG A 44 3.66 -8.27 4.63
N GLU A 45 3.61 -8.87 5.80
CA GLU A 45 2.41 -9.44 6.38
C GLU A 45 2.16 -8.84 7.76
N LEU A 46 0.92 -8.42 7.99
CA LEU A 46 0.43 -8.02 9.29
C LEU A 46 -0.54 -9.10 9.78
N THR A 47 -0.42 -9.48 11.05
CA THR A 47 -1.39 -10.36 11.71
C THR A 47 -2.04 -9.59 12.85
N ALA A 48 -3.33 -9.33 12.71
CA ALA A 48 -4.14 -8.71 13.75
C ALA A 48 -4.79 -9.79 14.60
N PHE A 49 -4.69 -9.69 15.92
CA PHE A 49 -5.32 -10.57 16.90
C PHE A 49 -6.36 -9.79 17.70
N ALA A 50 -7.46 -10.45 18.08
CA ALA A 50 -8.48 -9.88 18.96
C ALA A 50 -9.30 -11.01 19.62
N ASP A 51 -10.05 -10.70 20.69
CA ASP A 51 -10.91 -11.67 21.38
C ASP A 51 -12.36 -11.66 20.86
N ALA A 52 -12.69 -10.77 19.92
CA ALA A 52 -13.98 -10.72 19.24
C ALA A 52 -13.89 -9.91 17.93
N GLU A 53 -14.81 -10.13 16.99
CA GLU A 53 -14.84 -9.43 15.69
C GLU A 53 -14.95 -7.90 15.85
N PHE A 54 -15.79 -7.43 16.78
CA PHE A 54 -15.90 -6.00 17.07
C PHE A 54 -14.58 -5.36 17.54
N GLN A 55 -13.80 -6.07 18.35
CA GLN A 55 -12.48 -5.59 18.79
C GLN A 55 -11.48 -5.56 17.62
N LEU A 56 -11.54 -6.53 16.70
CA LEU A 56 -10.72 -6.53 15.50
C LEU A 56 -11.02 -5.32 14.61
N GLU A 57 -12.29 -4.96 14.44
CA GLU A 57 -12.69 -3.75 13.70
C GLU A 57 -12.11 -2.49 14.33
N GLN A 58 -12.27 -2.33 15.65
CA GLN A 58 -11.72 -1.19 16.40
C GLN A 58 -10.19 -1.09 16.31
N LEU A 59 -9.51 -2.23 16.38
CA LEU A 59 -8.06 -2.32 16.22
C LEU A 59 -7.63 -1.92 14.80
N ARG A 60 -8.38 -2.35 13.78
CA ARG A 60 -8.13 -1.95 12.38
C ARG A 60 -8.33 -0.46 12.17
N GLU A 61 -9.34 0.17 12.76
CA GLU A 61 -9.55 1.61 12.67
C GLU A 61 -8.35 2.41 13.23
N VAL A 62 -7.82 1.97 14.37
CA VAL A 62 -6.58 2.55 14.95
C VAL A 62 -5.42 2.38 13.97
N MET A 63 -5.20 1.17 13.46
CA MET A 63 -4.14 0.87 12.49
C MET A 63 -4.22 1.75 11.24
N LEU A 64 -5.39 1.82 10.59
CA LEU A 64 -5.63 2.61 9.38
C LEU A 64 -5.36 4.10 9.63
N THR A 65 -5.76 4.60 10.80
CA THR A 65 -5.50 5.98 11.20
C THR A 65 -3.99 6.25 11.35
N LYS A 66 -3.23 5.32 11.93
CA LYS A 66 -1.76 5.46 12.07
C LYS A 66 -1.03 5.37 10.73
N LEU A 67 -1.45 4.47 9.85
CA LEU A 67 -0.90 4.33 8.50
C LEU A 67 -1.12 5.61 7.69
N SER A 68 -2.36 6.12 7.67
CA SER A 68 -2.72 7.33 6.94
C SER A 68 -1.94 8.56 7.41
N LYS A 69 -1.76 8.73 8.74
CA LYS A 69 -0.94 9.82 9.32
C LYS A 69 0.54 9.77 8.91
N ARG A 70 1.03 8.61 8.47
CA ARG A 70 2.39 8.40 7.99
C ARG A 70 2.50 8.35 6.47
N GLY A 71 1.41 8.66 5.76
CA GLY A 71 1.38 8.65 4.30
C GLY A 71 1.38 7.25 3.69
N VAL A 72 1.10 6.20 4.47
CA VAL A 72 0.93 4.84 3.92
C VAL A 72 -0.50 4.68 3.44
N ASP A 73 -0.65 4.47 2.13
CA ASP A 73 -1.96 4.30 1.51
C ASP A 73 -2.61 2.97 1.91
N VAL A 74 -3.87 3.03 2.35
CA VAL A 74 -4.62 1.85 2.80
C VAL A 74 -4.89 0.84 1.67
N ARG A 75 -4.81 1.26 0.39
CA ARG A 75 -4.97 0.38 -0.77
C ARG A 75 -3.85 -0.64 -0.92
N PHE A 76 -2.74 -0.46 -0.21
CA PHE A 76 -1.71 -1.48 -0.08
C PHE A 76 -2.15 -2.67 0.77
N LEU A 77 -3.20 -2.54 1.59
CA LEU A 77 -3.65 -3.60 2.49
C LEU A 77 -4.63 -4.53 1.79
N ASP A 78 -4.29 -5.81 1.72
CA ASP A 78 -5.16 -6.90 1.30
C ASP A 78 -5.61 -7.70 2.52
N ASN A 79 -6.87 -7.53 2.91
CA ASN A 79 -7.42 -8.14 4.12
C ASN A 79 -7.85 -9.58 3.84
N GLY A 80 -7.19 -10.54 4.49
CA GLY A 80 -7.57 -11.94 4.45
C GLY A 80 -8.85 -12.24 5.23
N LYS A 81 -9.20 -13.52 5.28
CA LYS A 81 -10.35 -14.00 6.06
C LYS A 81 -10.05 -13.90 7.56
N ILE A 82 -11.10 -13.68 8.35
CA ILE A 82 -11.03 -13.80 9.80
C ILE A 82 -11.01 -15.29 10.14
N GLU A 83 -10.05 -15.70 10.97
CA GLU A 83 -9.85 -17.07 11.41
C GLU A 83 -10.02 -17.16 12.92
N LYS A 84 -10.81 -18.14 13.40
CA LYS A 84 -10.88 -18.46 14.83
C LYS A 84 -9.66 -19.28 15.23
N ILE A 85 -9.01 -18.91 16.33
CA ILE A 85 -7.79 -19.56 16.83
C ILE A 85 -7.96 -20.21 18.20
N GLY A 86 -9.18 -20.21 18.75
CA GLY A 86 -9.56 -20.93 19.97
C GLY A 86 -10.41 -20.07 20.90
N GLY A 87 -11.48 -20.63 21.44
CA GLY A 87 -12.49 -19.85 22.18
C GLY A 87 -13.07 -18.74 21.29
N ASP A 88 -13.17 -17.53 21.83
CA ASP A 88 -13.61 -16.34 21.10
C ASP A 88 -12.47 -15.63 20.35
N LYS A 89 -11.21 -16.08 20.53
CA LYS A 89 -10.06 -15.46 19.88
C LYS A 89 -10.07 -15.64 18.38
N ILE A 90 -9.79 -14.53 17.70
CA ILE A 90 -9.69 -14.44 16.25
C ILE A 90 -8.35 -13.84 15.84
N LYS A 91 -7.93 -14.18 14.62
CA LYS A 91 -6.86 -13.49 13.91
C LYS A 91 -7.31 -13.14 12.51
N GLN A 92 -6.66 -12.12 11.94
CA GLN A 92 -6.77 -11.79 10.53
C GLN A 92 -5.39 -11.48 9.98
N VAL A 93 -5.03 -12.18 8.91
CA VAL A 93 -3.83 -11.89 8.14
C VAL A 93 -4.15 -10.79 7.13
N ILE A 94 -3.32 -9.76 7.07
CA ILE A 94 -3.42 -8.62 6.16
C ILE A 94 -2.10 -8.52 5.40
N LYS A 95 -2.15 -8.76 4.10
CA LYS A 95 -0.95 -8.68 3.24
C LYS A 95 -0.73 -7.24 2.80
N ILE A 96 0.54 -6.85 2.70
CA ILE A 96 0.96 -5.57 2.15
C ILE A 96 1.37 -5.81 0.70
N LYS A 97 0.55 -5.31 -0.23
CA LYS A 97 0.82 -5.36 -1.67
C LYS A 97 2.14 -4.65 -1.98
N ASN A 98 2.87 -5.19 -2.95
CA ASN A 98 4.10 -4.60 -3.44
C ASN A 98 4.27 -4.84 -4.92
N GLY A 99 4.69 -3.80 -5.61
CA GLY A 99 4.90 -3.82 -7.04
C GLY A 99 3.60 -3.66 -7.81
N ILE A 100 3.77 -3.57 -9.12
CA ILE A 100 2.68 -3.48 -10.09
C ILE A 100 2.52 -4.85 -10.72
N GLU A 101 1.35 -5.47 -10.54
CA GLU A 101 1.06 -6.75 -11.17
C GLU A 101 0.99 -6.63 -12.69
N THR A 102 1.12 -7.75 -13.40
CA THR A 102 1.22 -7.76 -14.87
C THR A 102 0.01 -7.10 -15.55
N GLU A 103 -1.20 -7.31 -15.05
CA GLU A 103 -2.42 -6.73 -15.63
C GLU A 103 -2.47 -5.21 -15.42
N ASP A 104 -2.09 -4.75 -14.23
CA ASP A 104 -1.98 -3.33 -13.92
C ASP A 104 -0.87 -2.63 -14.71
N ALA A 105 0.27 -3.30 -14.89
CA ALA A 105 1.37 -2.81 -15.70
C ALA A 105 0.94 -2.63 -17.17
N LYS A 106 0.19 -3.60 -17.71
CA LYS A 106 -0.40 -3.50 -19.05
C LYS A 106 -1.40 -2.34 -19.14
N LYS A 107 -2.23 -2.13 -18.11
CA LYS A 107 -3.19 -1.01 -18.03
C LYS A 107 -2.45 0.33 -18.07
N ILE A 108 -1.40 0.50 -17.27
CA ILE A 108 -0.54 1.70 -17.25
C ILE A 108 0.06 1.95 -18.63
N VAL A 109 0.65 0.92 -19.25
CA VAL A 109 1.24 1.04 -20.59
C VAL A 109 0.19 1.45 -21.64
N ARG A 110 -1.02 0.88 -21.59
CA ARG A 110 -2.12 1.26 -22.49
C ARG A 110 -2.51 2.73 -22.30
N VAL A 111 -2.73 3.15 -21.06
CA VAL A 111 -3.09 4.54 -20.73
C VAL A 111 -2.03 5.53 -21.25
N ILE A 112 -0.74 5.21 -21.09
CA ILE A 112 0.34 6.04 -21.64
C ILE A 112 0.27 6.10 -23.17
N LYS A 113 0.07 4.97 -23.86
CA LYS A 113 -0.05 4.94 -25.33
C LYS A 113 -1.25 5.76 -25.82
N ASP A 114 -2.39 5.64 -25.15
CA ASP A 114 -3.64 6.30 -25.53
C ASP A 114 -3.59 7.82 -25.27
N SER A 115 -2.73 8.27 -24.34
CA SER A 115 -2.55 9.70 -24.00
C SER A 115 -1.92 10.55 -25.12
N LYS A 116 -1.28 9.92 -26.11
CA LYS A 116 -0.50 10.58 -27.18
C LYS A 116 0.64 11.49 -26.70
N LEU A 117 1.02 11.41 -25.43
CA LEU A 117 2.23 12.05 -24.91
C LEU A 117 3.48 11.50 -25.63
N LYS A 118 4.51 12.32 -25.80
CA LYS A 118 5.77 11.93 -26.45
C LYS A 118 6.70 11.14 -25.52
N VAL A 119 6.15 10.09 -24.91
CA VAL A 119 6.84 9.17 -23.99
C VAL A 119 6.58 7.72 -24.39
N GLN A 120 7.46 6.83 -23.94
CA GLN A 120 7.33 5.38 -24.11
C GLN A 120 7.32 4.71 -22.75
N ALA A 121 6.54 3.64 -22.61
CA ALA A 121 6.44 2.87 -21.39
C ALA A 121 6.87 1.42 -21.62
N SER A 122 7.62 0.84 -20.69
CA SER A 122 8.06 -0.55 -20.70
C SER A 122 7.89 -1.18 -19.32
N ILE A 123 7.42 -2.43 -19.27
CA ILE A 123 7.27 -3.19 -18.03
C ILE A 123 8.66 -3.72 -17.62
N GLN A 124 9.04 -3.49 -16.38
CA GLN A 124 10.34 -3.83 -15.79
C GLN A 124 10.12 -4.65 -14.52
N GLY A 125 9.78 -5.93 -14.68
CA GLY A 125 9.36 -6.76 -13.55
C GLY A 125 8.07 -6.24 -12.94
N ASP A 126 8.18 -5.69 -11.73
CA ASP A 126 7.09 -5.12 -10.94
C ASP A 126 6.99 -3.59 -11.00
N ALA A 127 7.72 -2.95 -11.93
CA ALA A 127 7.65 -1.53 -12.22
C ALA A 127 7.30 -1.25 -13.69
N VAL A 128 6.86 -0.03 -13.99
CA VAL A 128 6.72 0.45 -15.37
C VAL A 128 7.65 1.64 -15.60
N ARG A 129 8.70 1.45 -16.38
CA ARG A 129 9.63 2.52 -16.77
C ARG A 129 9.02 3.38 -17.87
N VAL A 130 8.99 4.69 -17.65
CA VAL A 130 8.54 5.69 -18.61
C VAL A 130 9.72 6.55 -19.05
N THR A 131 9.98 6.60 -20.35
CA THR A 131 11.11 7.31 -20.96
C THR A 131 10.61 8.33 -21.96
N GLY A 132 11.23 9.52 -22.02
CA GLY A 132 10.82 10.61 -22.89
C GLY A 132 11.99 11.51 -23.28
N ALA A 133 11.81 12.34 -24.30
CA ALA A 133 12.84 13.30 -24.71
C ALA A 133 12.86 14.56 -23.83
N LYS A 134 11.67 14.97 -23.33
CA LYS A 134 11.47 16.19 -22.56
C LYS A 134 10.98 15.86 -21.16
N ARG A 135 11.51 16.58 -20.17
CA ARG A 135 11.06 16.46 -18.77
C ARG A 135 9.60 16.87 -18.58
N ASP A 136 9.11 17.85 -19.35
CA ASP A 136 7.71 18.29 -19.31
C ASP A 136 6.73 17.16 -19.70
N ASP A 137 7.08 16.36 -20.71
CA ASP A 137 6.26 15.22 -21.14
C ASP A 137 6.23 14.13 -20.04
N LEU A 138 7.34 13.95 -19.31
CA LEU A 138 7.41 13.02 -18.18
C LEU A 138 6.56 13.50 -16.99
N GLN A 139 6.59 14.80 -16.66
CA GLN A 139 5.75 15.38 -15.62
C GLN A 139 4.26 15.27 -15.97
N ALA A 140 3.90 15.52 -17.23
CA ALA A 140 2.54 15.33 -17.73
C ALA A 140 2.08 13.86 -17.62
N ALA A 141 2.97 12.90 -17.93
CA ALA A 141 2.69 11.48 -17.76
C ALA A 141 2.43 11.11 -16.30
N MET A 142 3.24 11.60 -15.35
CA MET A 142 3.03 11.37 -13.91
C MET A 142 1.68 11.91 -13.43
N ALA A 143 1.32 13.14 -13.83
CA ALA A 143 0.06 13.77 -13.46
C ALA A 143 -1.15 13.00 -14.02
N MET A 144 -1.05 12.55 -15.28
CA MET A 144 -2.08 11.74 -15.93
C MET A 144 -2.22 10.38 -15.24
N LEU A 145 -1.12 9.68 -14.96
CA LEU A 145 -1.16 8.38 -14.29
C LEU A 145 -1.82 8.46 -12.90
N LYS A 146 -1.50 9.49 -12.11
CA LYS A 146 -2.16 9.75 -10.82
C LYS A 146 -3.67 10.03 -10.96
N LYS A 147 -4.10 10.61 -12.09
CA LYS A 147 -5.49 10.94 -12.34
C LYS A 147 -6.31 9.72 -12.81
N ASP A 148 -5.73 8.92 -13.70
CA ASP A 148 -6.46 7.88 -14.44
C ASP A 148 -6.31 6.48 -13.82
N ILE A 149 -5.24 6.23 -13.06
CA ILE A 149 -5.00 4.98 -12.32
C ILE A 149 -5.30 5.20 -10.83
N LYS A 150 -6.60 5.26 -10.49
CA LYS A 150 -7.07 5.52 -9.11
C LYS A 150 -7.16 4.27 -8.24
N ASP A 151 -7.07 3.10 -8.84
CA ASP A 151 -7.14 1.81 -8.17
C ASP A 151 -5.82 1.41 -7.51
N LEU A 152 -4.70 2.01 -7.94
CA LEU A 152 -3.37 1.73 -7.39
C LEU A 152 -2.77 2.95 -6.69
N PRO A 153 -2.13 2.78 -5.53
CA PRO A 153 -1.27 3.79 -4.95
C PRO A 153 0.04 3.84 -5.76
N LEU A 154 0.10 4.75 -6.73
CA LEU A 154 1.28 4.94 -7.58
C LEU A 154 2.28 5.91 -6.97
N GLU A 155 3.55 5.52 -6.99
CA GLU A 155 4.70 6.36 -6.72
C GLU A 155 5.62 6.42 -7.95
N PHE A 156 6.45 7.47 -8.01
CA PHE A 156 7.38 7.68 -9.10
C PHE A 156 8.78 7.85 -8.53
N ASN A 157 9.71 6.99 -8.92
CA ASN A 157 11.08 7.00 -8.42
C ASN A 157 12.09 6.72 -9.55
N ASN A 158 13.36 6.47 -9.19
CA ASN A 158 14.42 6.10 -10.13
C ASN A 158 14.53 7.05 -11.35
N PHE A 159 14.51 8.35 -11.09
CA PHE A 159 14.65 9.37 -12.13
C PHE A 159 16.06 9.31 -12.74
N ARG A 160 16.14 9.33 -14.07
CA ARG A 160 17.37 9.27 -14.86
C ARG A 160 17.37 10.32 -15.95
N ASP A 161 18.57 10.68 -16.43
CA ASP A 161 18.81 11.63 -17.53
C ASP A 161 19.15 10.95 -18.87
#